data_AF-A0AAV7U2S9-F1
#
_entry.id   AF-A0AAV7U2S9-F1
#
_cell.length_a   1.000
_cell.length_b   1.000
_cell.length_c   1.000
_cell.angle_alpha   90.00
_cell.angle_beta   90.00
_cell.angle_gamma   90.00
#
_symmetry.space_group_name_H-M   'P 1'
#
loop_
_entity.id
_entity.type
_entity.pdbx_description
1 polymer ?
#
loop_
_entity_poly.entity_id
_entity_poly.type
_entity_poly.pdbx_seq_one_letter_code
_entity_poly.pdbx_strand_id
1 'polypeptide(L)'
;MQAGLRSAHVVVDGGMQAGLRSAHVVVDGGMQAGLRSAHMVFDGGMQAGLRSAHVVVDGGMQAGLRSAHVVVDGGMQAGLRSAHVVFDGGMQAGLRSAHVVVDGGMQAGLRSAHVVVDGGMQAGLRSAHVVFDGGMQAGLRSAHVVVDGGMQAGLRSALVVCDGGMQAGLRSAHMVFDGGMQAGLRSAHMVFDGGMQAGLRSAHVVCDGGMQAGLRSAHVVFDGGEQTEVRSAHVVVDGGEQGQLRSAHVVFDGGMQAGLRSAHVVFDGGMQAGLRSAHVVFDGGMQAGLRSAHVVFDGGMQAGLRSAHVVFDGGMQAGFRSAHVVVDGGMQAGLRSAHVVVDGGEQGQLRSAHVVFDGGMQAGLRSAHVVFDCGEQ
;
A
#
# COMPACT_ATOMS: atom_id res chain seq x y z
N MET A 1 -11.22 -51.26 31.11
CA MET A 1 -12.22 -50.24 30.74
C MET A 1 -13.11 -50.00 31.95
N GLN A 2 -13.03 -48.83 32.58
CA GLN A 2 -14.00 -48.43 33.61
C GLN A 2 -15.06 -47.52 32.97
N ALA A 3 -16.33 -47.82 33.21
CA ALA A 3 -17.46 -47.07 32.65
C ALA A 3 -18.39 -46.57 33.78
N GLY A 4 -18.80 -45.31 33.70
CA GLY A 4 -19.91 -44.79 34.53
C GLY A 4 -19.58 -44.33 35.95
N LEU A 5 -18.32 -44.01 36.25
CA LEU A 5 -17.91 -43.47 37.56
C LEU A 5 -18.56 -42.10 37.84
N ARG A 6 -19.21 -41.99 39.00
CA ARG A 6 -19.76 -40.75 39.57
C ARG A 6 -19.09 -40.48 40.91
N SER A 7 -18.21 -39.50 40.94
CA SER A 7 -17.53 -39.03 42.16
C SER A 7 -17.43 -37.50 42.12
N ALA A 8 -17.32 -36.85 43.27
CA ALA A 8 -17.03 -35.42 43.31
C ALA A 8 -15.65 -35.11 42.70
N HIS A 9 -14.67 -35.99 42.95
CA HIS A 9 -13.30 -35.90 42.43
C HIS A 9 -12.88 -37.23 41.82
N VAL A 10 -12.29 -37.18 40.64
CA VAL A 10 -11.72 -38.33 39.94
C VAL A 10 -10.29 -37.99 39.56
N VAL A 11 -9.34 -38.82 39.99
CA VAL A 11 -7.94 -38.78 39.57
C VAL A 11 -7.63 -40.08 38.87
N VAL A 12 -7.02 -40.01 37.69
CA VAL A 12 -6.73 -41.17 36.84
C VAL A 12 -5.31 -41.06 36.34
N ASP A 13 -4.58 -42.16 36.50
CA ASP A 13 -3.24 -42.34 35.97
C ASP A 13 -3.31 -43.47 34.93
N GLY A 14 -3.30 -43.07 33.66
CA GLY A 14 -3.36 -43.95 32.50
C GLY A 14 -4.68 -44.71 32.28
N GLY A 15 -4.61 -45.68 31.37
CA GLY A 15 -5.72 -46.60 31.07
C GLY A 15 -6.79 -46.06 30.12
N MET A 16 -7.86 -46.83 29.94
CA MET A 16 -8.98 -46.49 29.06
C MET A 16 -10.29 -46.36 29.85
N GLN A 17 -10.92 -45.19 29.77
CA GLN A 17 -12.20 -44.94 30.44
C GLN A 17 -13.21 -44.26 29.51
N ALA A 18 -14.49 -44.48 29.83
CA ALA A 18 -15.59 -43.93 29.07
C ALA A 18 -16.74 -43.45 29.98
N GLY A 19 -17.36 -42.33 29.62
CA GLY A 19 -18.61 -41.87 30.20
C GLY A 19 -18.51 -41.38 31.66
N LEU A 20 -17.36 -40.83 32.07
CA LEU A 20 -17.20 -40.28 33.42
C LEU A 20 -18.03 -39.02 33.63
N ARG A 21 -18.57 -38.88 34.85
CA ARG A 21 -19.21 -37.65 35.31
C ARG A 21 -18.70 -37.28 36.70
N SER A 22 -18.07 -36.13 36.82
CA SER A 22 -17.52 -35.66 38.09
C SER A 22 -17.64 -34.14 38.22
N ALA A 23 -17.33 -33.56 39.38
CA ALA A 23 -17.13 -32.13 39.49
C ALA A 23 -15.69 -31.75 39.08
N HIS A 24 -14.71 -32.59 39.45
CA HIS A 24 -13.30 -32.39 39.14
C HIS A 24 -12.69 -33.68 38.59
N VAL A 25 -12.04 -33.58 37.42
CA VAL A 25 -11.32 -34.68 36.79
C VAL A 25 -9.87 -34.26 36.57
N VAL A 26 -8.93 -35.07 37.05
CA VAL A 26 -7.50 -34.96 36.73
C VAL A 26 -7.09 -36.26 36.08
N VAL A 27 -6.46 -36.18 34.91
CA VAL A 27 -5.97 -37.35 34.19
C VAL A 27 -4.54 -37.13 33.74
N ASP A 28 -3.68 -38.07 34.07
CA ASP A 28 -2.33 -38.21 33.53
C ASP A 28 -2.34 -39.37 32.51
N GLY A 29 -2.24 -39.05 31.23
CA GLY A 29 -2.20 -40.00 30.13
C GLY A 29 -3.49 -40.80 29.84
N GLY A 30 -3.37 -41.81 28.97
CA GLY A 30 -4.45 -42.75 28.65
C GLY A 30 -5.45 -42.32 27.57
N MET A 31 -6.52 -43.10 27.42
CA MET A 31 -7.60 -42.93 26.42
C MET A 31 -8.94 -42.65 27.10
N GLN A 32 -9.51 -41.48 26.85
CA GLN A 32 -10.69 -40.98 27.54
C GLN A 32 -11.80 -40.63 26.55
N ALA A 33 -13.01 -41.12 26.79
CA ALA A 33 -14.16 -40.83 25.93
C ALA A 33 -15.39 -40.36 26.73
N GLY A 34 -16.03 -39.29 26.28
CA GLY A 34 -17.34 -38.87 26.79
C GLY A 34 -17.34 -38.33 28.22
N LEU A 35 -16.31 -37.55 28.60
CA LEU A 35 -16.20 -36.97 29.94
C LEU A 35 -17.10 -35.74 30.10
N ARG A 36 -17.73 -35.63 31.27
CA ARG A 36 -18.46 -34.42 31.71
C ARG A 36 -18.00 -34.00 33.09
N SER A 37 -17.52 -32.77 33.21
CA SER A 37 -17.02 -32.23 34.47
C SER A 37 -17.33 -30.74 34.61
N ALA A 38 -17.15 -30.16 35.80
CA ALA A 38 -17.04 -28.71 35.92
C ALA A 38 -15.60 -28.28 35.59
N HIS A 39 -14.62 -29.03 36.10
CA HIS A 39 -13.19 -28.79 35.86
C HIS A 39 -12.50 -30.06 35.37
N MET A 40 -11.67 -29.92 34.35
CA MET A 40 -10.81 -31.00 33.85
C MET A 40 -9.37 -30.49 33.71
N VAL A 41 -8.43 -31.32 34.15
CA VAL A 41 -6.99 -31.14 33.91
C VAL A 41 -6.47 -32.41 33.26
N PHE A 42 -5.76 -32.26 32.15
CA PHE A 42 -5.14 -33.35 31.42
C PHE A 42 -3.66 -33.08 31.24
N ASP A 43 -2.84 -34.09 31.53
CA ASP A 43 -1.45 -34.17 31.10
C ASP A 43 -1.34 -35.34 30.11
N GLY A 44 -1.13 -35.03 28.83
CA GLY A 44 -1.06 -35.99 27.73
C GLY A 44 -2.34 -36.76 27.41
N GLY A 45 -2.18 -37.88 26.70
CA GLY A 45 -3.26 -38.82 26.36
C GLY A 45 -4.10 -38.49 25.12
N MET A 46 -5.14 -39.30 24.91
CA MET A 46 -6.12 -39.16 23.82
C MET A 46 -7.52 -38.96 24.40
N GLN A 47 -8.13 -37.79 24.17
CA GLN A 47 -9.46 -37.46 24.67
C GLN A 47 -10.48 -37.23 23.55
N ALA A 48 -11.68 -37.78 23.71
CA ALA A 48 -12.77 -37.58 22.77
C ALA A 48 -14.08 -37.19 23.49
N GLY A 49 -14.78 -36.18 22.98
CA GLY A 49 -16.13 -35.82 23.44
C GLY A 49 -16.18 -35.22 24.84
N LEU A 50 -15.33 -34.23 25.12
CA LEU A 50 -15.25 -33.54 26.41
C LEU A 50 -16.32 -32.45 26.54
N ARG A 51 -16.93 -32.33 27.73
CA ARG A 51 -17.79 -31.20 28.10
C ARG A 51 -17.45 -30.69 29.50
N SER A 52 -16.95 -29.46 29.60
CA SER A 52 -16.55 -28.84 30.86
C SER A 52 -17.01 -27.40 31.00
N ALA A 53 -16.87 -26.82 32.19
CA ALA A 53 -16.80 -25.36 32.32
C ALA A 53 -15.36 -24.88 32.10
N HIS A 54 -14.38 -25.59 32.65
CA HIS A 54 -12.96 -25.31 32.51
C HIS A 54 -12.18 -26.56 32.09
N VAL A 55 -11.29 -26.41 31.12
CA VAL A 55 -10.35 -27.46 30.70
C VAL A 55 -8.94 -26.85 30.66
N VAL A 56 -8.00 -27.52 31.31
CA VAL A 56 -6.55 -27.28 31.13
C VAL A 56 -5.95 -28.55 30.54
N VAL A 57 -5.11 -28.39 29.53
CA VAL A 57 -4.48 -29.48 28.79
C VAL A 57 -3.01 -29.16 28.60
N ASP A 58 -2.15 -30.09 28.99
CA ASP A 58 -0.74 -30.11 28.60
C ASP A 58 -0.54 -31.31 27.65
N GLY A 59 -0.27 -31.04 26.38
CA GLY A 59 -0.06 -32.04 25.34
C GLY A 59 -1.27 -32.92 24.96
N GLY A 60 -0.98 -34.00 24.25
CA GLY A 60 -1.99 -35.01 23.86
C GLY A 60 -2.79 -34.72 22.59
N MET A 61 -3.80 -35.56 22.34
CA MET A 61 -4.69 -35.52 21.17
C MET A 61 -6.15 -35.41 21.60
N GLN A 62 -6.85 -34.39 21.14
CA GLN A 62 -8.23 -34.14 21.53
C GLN A 62 -9.17 -33.96 20.35
N ALA A 63 -10.36 -34.53 20.49
CA ALA A 63 -11.43 -34.39 19.52
C ALA A 63 -12.77 -34.04 20.20
N GLY A 64 -13.43 -32.99 19.71
CA GLY A 64 -14.79 -32.65 20.09
C GLY A 64 -14.93 -32.10 21.51
N LEU A 65 -14.13 -31.09 21.84
CA LEU A 65 -14.16 -30.39 23.12
C LEU A 65 -15.22 -29.27 23.14
N ARG A 66 -16.00 -29.19 24.22
CA ARG A 66 -16.87 -28.06 24.52
C ARG A 66 -16.62 -27.53 25.93
N SER A 67 -16.23 -26.28 26.06
CA SER A 67 -15.97 -25.65 27.36
C SER A 67 -16.45 -24.21 27.42
N ALA A 68 -16.45 -23.58 28.59
CA ALA A 68 -16.50 -22.12 28.69
C ALA A 68 -15.09 -21.53 28.55
N HIS A 69 -14.11 -22.17 29.21
CA HIS A 69 -12.70 -21.79 29.16
C HIS A 69 -11.82 -23.00 28.83
N VAL A 70 -10.85 -22.78 27.96
CA VAL A 70 -9.84 -23.78 27.59
C VAL A 70 -8.47 -23.12 27.61
N VAL A 71 -7.52 -23.77 28.28
CA VAL A 71 -6.09 -23.48 28.18
C VAL A 71 -5.42 -24.75 27.68
N VAL A 72 -4.61 -24.62 26.63
CA VAL A 72 -3.87 -25.74 26.04
C VAL A 72 -2.43 -25.32 25.86
N ASP A 73 -1.52 -26.13 26.38
CA ASP A 73 -0.10 -26.09 26.07
C ASP A 73 0.21 -27.30 25.15
N GLY A 74 0.59 -27.05 23.90
CA GLY A 74 0.93 -28.06 22.92
C GLY A 74 -0.20 -28.98 22.42
N GLY A 75 0.19 -30.10 21.81
CA GLY A 75 -0.71 -31.16 21.37
C GLY A 75 -1.49 -30.91 20.07
N MET A 76 -2.43 -31.81 19.78
CA MET A 76 -3.29 -31.81 18.59
C MET A 76 -4.76 -31.74 18.99
N GLN A 77 -5.51 -30.83 18.39
CA GLN A 77 -6.91 -30.60 18.74
C GLN A 77 -7.78 -30.49 17.50
N ALA A 78 -8.95 -31.12 17.55
CA ALA A 78 -9.94 -31.05 16.49
C ALA A 78 -11.34 -30.76 17.05
N GLY A 79 -12.03 -29.78 16.47
CA GLY A 79 -13.44 -29.51 16.74
C GLY A 79 -13.71 -28.91 18.12
N LEU A 80 -12.97 -27.86 18.47
CA LEU A 80 -13.11 -27.14 19.73
C LEU A 80 -14.22 -26.07 19.66
N ARG A 81 -15.04 -26.00 20.72
CA ARG A 81 -15.99 -24.90 20.95
C ARG A 81 -15.84 -24.34 22.35
N SER A 82 -15.55 -23.05 22.47
CA SER A 82 -15.39 -22.37 23.76
C SER A 82 -15.95 -20.95 23.75
N ALA A 83 -16.04 -20.31 24.92
CA ALA A 83 -16.17 -18.85 24.99
C ALA A 83 -14.77 -18.20 24.95
N HIS A 84 -13.81 -18.77 25.69
CA HIS A 84 -12.42 -18.30 25.74
C HIS A 84 -11.46 -19.46 25.51
N VAL A 85 -10.43 -19.21 24.72
CA VAL A 85 -9.36 -20.17 24.45
C VAL A 85 -8.01 -19.47 24.49
N VAL A 86 -7.06 -20.10 25.16
CA VAL A 86 -5.64 -19.75 25.14
C VAL A 86 -4.87 -20.98 24.66
N PHE A 87 -4.01 -20.79 23.66
CA PHE A 87 -3.06 -21.78 23.19
C PHE A 87 -1.65 -21.28 23.35
N ASP A 88 -0.78 -22.16 23.80
CA ASP A 88 0.65 -22.09 23.61
C ASP A 88 1.06 -23.28 22.72
N GLY A 89 1.40 -23.01 21.46
CA GLY A 89 1.81 -24.01 20.47
C GLY A 89 0.74 -24.99 19.97
N GLY A 90 1.22 -26.10 19.40
CA GLY A 90 0.39 -27.22 18.93
C GLY A 90 -0.26 -27.07 17.55
N MET A 91 -1.13 -28.03 17.21
CA MET A 91 -1.88 -28.11 15.95
C MET A 91 -3.39 -28.11 16.19
N GLN A 92 -4.10 -27.17 15.58
CA GLN A 92 -5.53 -26.93 15.83
C GLN A 92 -6.34 -26.98 14.53
N ALA A 93 -7.48 -27.69 14.56
CA ALA A 93 -8.40 -27.71 13.44
C ALA A 93 -9.86 -27.49 13.89
N GLY A 94 -10.53 -26.55 13.22
CA GLY A 94 -11.98 -26.36 13.38
C GLY A 94 -12.38 -25.75 14.71
N LEU A 95 -11.79 -24.60 15.05
CA LEU A 95 -12.04 -23.89 16.29
C LEU A 95 -13.19 -22.87 16.16
N ARG A 96 -14.06 -22.82 17.19
CA ARG A 96 -15.05 -21.75 17.36
C ARG A 96 -14.99 -21.18 18.77
N SER A 97 -14.70 -19.89 18.88
CA SER A 97 -14.65 -19.20 20.17
C SER A 97 -15.30 -17.82 20.11
N ALA A 98 -15.49 -17.15 21.25
CA ALA A 98 -15.70 -15.71 21.27
C ALA A 98 -14.34 -14.97 21.31
N HIS A 99 -13.39 -15.48 22.10
CA HIS A 99 -12.04 -14.95 22.23
C HIS A 99 -11.00 -16.07 22.06
N VAL A 100 -9.95 -15.79 21.30
CA VAL A 100 -8.81 -16.69 21.12
C VAL A 100 -7.53 -15.90 21.31
N VAL A 101 -6.63 -16.43 22.13
CA VAL A 101 -5.23 -16.01 22.22
C VAL A 101 -4.38 -17.20 21.80
N VAL A 102 -3.40 -16.96 20.94
CA VAL A 102 -2.50 -17.98 20.42
C VAL A 102 -1.08 -17.46 20.52
N ASP A 103 -0.20 -18.23 21.14
CA ASP A 103 1.24 -18.10 21.00
C ASP A 103 1.75 -19.29 20.17
N GLY A 104 2.23 -19.04 18.96
CA GLY A 104 2.78 -20.05 18.06
C GLY A 104 1.80 -21.09 17.48
N GLY A 105 2.36 -22.19 16.98
CA GLY A 105 1.61 -23.34 16.48
C GLY A 105 1.03 -23.21 15.06
N MET A 106 0.22 -24.20 14.68
CA MET A 106 -0.46 -24.29 13.38
C MET A 106 -1.98 -24.38 13.58
N GLN A 107 -2.76 -23.52 12.93
CA GLN A 107 -4.21 -23.60 13.02
C GLN A 107 -4.91 -23.52 11.66
N ALA A 108 -6.00 -24.28 11.55
CA ALA A 108 -6.86 -24.28 10.37
C ALA A 108 -8.34 -24.13 10.76
N GLY A 109 -9.03 -23.20 10.07
CA GLY A 109 -10.47 -23.05 10.17
C GLY A 109 -10.95 -22.43 11.49
N LEU A 110 -10.31 -21.35 11.92
CA LEU A 110 -10.67 -20.59 13.11
C LEU A 110 -11.87 -19.66 12.84
N ARG A 111 -12.83 -19.63 13.78
CA ARG A 111 -13.90 -18.62 13.83
C ARG A 111 -13.99 -18.03 15.23
N SER A 112 -13.81 -16.70 15.35
CA SER A 112 -13.87 -16.01 16.64
C SER A 112 -14.44 -14.61 16.52
N ALA A 113 -14.93 -14.00 17.60
CA ALA A 113 -15.20 -12.55 17.58
C ALA A 113 -13.89 -11.75 17.66
N HIS A 114 -12.96 -12.21 18.51
CA HIS A 114 -11.64 -11.60 18.70
C HIS A 114 -10.54 -12.65 18.64
N VAL A 115 -9.45 -12.32 17.96
CA VAL A 115 -8.25 -13.15 17.87
C VAL A 115 -7.02 -12.31 18.10
N VAL A 116 -6.14 -12.78 18.98
CA VAL A 116 -4.77 -12.30 19.14
C VAL A 116 -3.86 -13.49 18.86
N VAL A 117 -2.88 -13.30 17.97
CA VAL A 117 -1.89 -14.32 17.64
C VAL A 117 -0.51 -13.69 17.69
N ASP A 118 0.38 -14.34 18.41
CA ASP A 118 1.82 -14.13 18.35
C ASP A 118 2.44 -15.33 17.59
N GLY A 119 3.01 -15.08 16.42
CA GLY A 119 3.67 -16.07 15.59
C GLY A 119 2.78 -17.17 14.96
N GLY A 120 3.42 -18.27 14.56
CA GLY A 120 2.76 -19.46 14.03
C GLY A 120 2.24 -19.38 12.58
N MET A 121 1.50 -20.40 12.16
CA MET A 121 0.87 -20.52 10.84
C MET A 121 -0.65 -20.63 10.98
N GLN A 122 -1.41 -19.80 10.28
CA GLN A 122 -2.88 -19.94 10.25
C GLN A 122 -3.44 -19.96 8.84
N ALA A 123 -4.48 -20.77 8.67
CA ALA A 123 -5.25 -20.85 7.44
C ALA A 123 -6.76 -20.76 7.71
N GLY A 124 -7.46 -19.91 6.94
CA GLY A 124 -8.91 -19.86 6.92
C GLY A 124 -9.54 -19.24 8.17
N LEU A 125 -8.99 -18.11 8.62
CA LEU A 125 -9.50 -17.36 9.77
C LEU A 125 -10.71 -16.50 9.42
N ARG A 126 -11.73 -16.50 10.29
CA ARG A 126 -12.84 -15.54 10.25
C ARG A 126 -13.04 -14.88 11.59
N SER A 127 -12.95 -13.55 11.64
CA SER A 127 -13.18 -12.81 12.87
C SER A 127 -13.85 -11.45 12.68
N ALA A 128 -14.19 -10.76 13.78
CA ALA A 128 -14.52 -9.34 13.73
C ALA A 128 -13.26 -8.50 13.93
N HIS A 129 -12.39 -8.91 14.87
CA HIS A 129 -11.14 -8.22 15.17
C HIS A 129 -9.99 -9.21 15.25
N VAL A 130 -8.88 -8.87 14.60
CA VAL A 130 -7.67 -9.69 14.60
C VAL A 130 -6.46 -8.81 14.84
N VAL A 131 -5.59 -9.26 15.73
CA VAL A 131 -4.25 -8.71 15.95
C VAL A 131 -3.24 -9.83 15.73
N PHE A 132 -2.25 -9.58 14.89
CA PHE A 132 -1.11 -10.45 14.69
C PHE A 132 0.18 -9.74 15.06
N ASP A 133 1.04 -10.45 15.76
CA ASP A 133 2.47 -10.18 15.83
C ASP A 133 3.20 -11.33 15.12
N GLY A 134 3.76 -11.07 13.94
CA GLY A 134 4.48 -12.04 13.12
C GLY A 134 3.64 -13.18 12.51
N GLY A 135 4.36 -14.26 12.15
CA GLY A 135 3.77 -15.50 11.62
C GLY A 135 3.41 -15.49 10.13
N MET A 136 2.77 -16.58 9.68
CA MET A 136 2.30 -16.78 8.30
C MET A 136 0.79 -17.02 8.28
N GLN A 137 0.07 -16.26 7.46
CA GLN A 137 -1.38 -16.25 7.47
C GLN A 137 -1.94 -16.34 6.05
N ALA A 138 -2.94 -17.19 5.87
CA ALA A 138 -3.62 -17.35 4.58
C ALA A 138 -5.15 -17.37 4.71
N GLY A 139 -5.82 -16.62 3.85
CA GLY A 139 -7.27 -16.69 3.68
C GLY A 139 -8.05 -16.09 4.85
N LEU A 140 -7.68 -14.88 5.26
CA LEU A 140 -8.29 -14.16 6.37
C LEU A 140 -9.52 -13.35 5.94
N ARG A 141 -10.56 -13.37 6.78
CA ARG A 141 -11.69 -12.43 6.70
C ARG A 141 -11.98 -11.80 8.05
N SER A 142 -11.86 -10.47 8.12
CA SER A 142 -12.15 -9.71 9.34
C SER A 142 -12.94 -8.44 9.06
N ALA A 143 -13.42 -7.74 10.09
CA ALA A 143 -13.81 -6.34 9.95
C ALA A 143 -12.59 -5.43 10.19
N HIS A 144 -11.76 -5.76 11.18
CA HIS A 144 -10.54 -5.04 11.52
C HIS A 144 -9.36 -6.00 11.64
N VAL A 145 -8.22 -5.60 11.07
CA VAL A 145 -6.95 -6.33 11.17
C VAL A 145 -5.85 -5.35 11.52
N VAL A 146 -5.08 -5.70 12.54
CA VAL A 146 -3.78 -5.08 12.86
C VAL A 146 -2.72 -6.16 12.71
N VAL A 147 -1.63 -5.85 12.03
CA VAL A 147 -0.50 -6.75 11.82
C VAL A 147 0.78 -6.00 12.15
N ASP A 148 1.61 -6.59 12.98
CA ASP A 148 3.02 -6.25 13.14
C ASP A 148 3.84 -7.38 12.50
N GLY A 149 4.53 -7.12 11.40
CA GLY A 149 5.38 -8.08 10.68
C GLY A 149 4.68 -9.28 10.02
N GLY A 150 5.47 -10.33 9.76
CA GLY A 150 4.99 -11.60 9.21
C GLY A 150 4.65 -11.61 7.70
N MET A 151 4.02 -12.70 7.27
CA MET A 151 3.57 -12.91 5.89
C MET A 151 2.06 -13.13 5.84
N GLN A 152 1.35 -12.37 5.01
CA GLN A 152 -0.10 -12.52 4.83
C GLN A 152 -0.47 -12.68 3.36
N ALA A 153 -1.39 -13.60 3.09
CA ALA A 153 -1.95 -13.81 1.77
C ALA A 153 -3.48 -13.90 1.79
N GLY A 154 -4.13 -13.19 0.87
CA GLY A 154 -5.57 -13.34 0.60
C GLY A 154 -6.47 -12.81 1.71
N LEU A 155 -6.15 -11.64 2.24
CA LEU A 155 -6.90 -10.95 3.28
C LEU A 155 -8.11 -10.18 2.71
N ARG A 156 -9.23 -10.22 3.42
CA ARG A 156 -10.37 -9.32 3.20
C ARG A 156 -10.80 -8.68 4.51
N SER A 157 -10.78 -7.34 4.56
CA SER A 157 -11.18 -6.57 5.75
C SER A 157 -11.98 -5.32 5.39
N ALA A 158 -12.52 -4.62 6.38
CA ALA A 158 -12.96 -3.23 6.20
C ALA A 158 -11.81 -2.26 6.51
N LEU A 159 -11.01 -2.55 7.54
CA LEU A 159 -9.82 -1.82 7.94
C LEU A 159 -8.62 -2.76 8.04
N VAL A 160 -7.47 -2.32 7.51
CA VAL A 160 -6.17 -2.99 7.68
C VAL A 160 -5.15 -1.95 8.13
N VAL A 161 -4.43 -2.26 9.20
CA VAL A 161 -3.23 -1.55 9.62
C VAL A 161 -2.11 -2.57 9.67
N CYS A 162 -0.99 -2.26 9.02
CA CYS A 162 0.17 -3.14 8.97
C CYS A 162 1.43 -2.32 9.24
N ASP A 163 2.25 -2.81 10.15
CA ASP A 163 3.63 -2.37 10.33
C ASP A 163 4.55 -3.49 9.80
N GLY A 164 5.30 -3.21 8.74
CA GLY A 164 6.23 -4.14 8.11
C GLY A 164 5.62 -5.39 7.45
N GLY A 165 6.48 -6.38 7.26
CA GLY A 165 6.13 -7.70 6.73
C GLY A 165 5.92 -7.80 5.20
N MET A 166 5.43 -8.96 4.76
CA MET A 166 5.10 -9.26 3.36
C MET A 166 3.60 -9.51 3.18
N GLN A 167 2.96 -8.70 2.34
CA GLN A 167 1.52 -8.67 2.20
C GLN A 167 1.11 -8.89 0.75
N ALA A 168 0.26 -9.90 0.49
CA ALA A 168 -0.18 -10.22 -0.87
C ALA A 168 -1.70 -10.39 -0.99
N GLY A 169 -2.28 -9.74 -2.00
CA GLY A 169 -3.67 -9.96 -2.40
C GLY A 169 -4.69 -9.46 -1.38
N LEU A 170 -4.44 -8.30 -0.76
CA LEU A 170 -5.33 -7.70 0.23
C LEU A 170 -6.49 -6.95 -0.43
N ARG A 171 -7.67 -7.02 0.19
CA ARG A 171 -8.84 -6.22 -0.18
C ARG A 171 -9.45 -5.56 1.06
N SER A 172 -9.55 -4.24 1.05
CA SER A 172 -10.09 -3.46 2.18
C SER A 172 -10.89 -2.26 1.71
N ALA A 173 -11.58 -1.57 2.62
CA ALA A 173 -12.05 -0.21 2.35
C ALA A 173 -10.95 0.81 2.67
N HIS A 174 -10.24 0.60 3.77
CA HIS A 174 -9.12 1.41 4.22
C HIS A 174 -7.91 0.55 4.54
N MET A 175 -6.73 0.99 4.11
CA MET A 175 -5.46 0.37 4.44
C MET A 175 -4.45 1.44 4.85
N VAL A 176 -3.69 1.16 5.90
CA VAL A 176 -2.55 1.95 6.35
C VAL A 176 -1.36 0.99 6.48
N PHE A 177 -0.24 1.35 5.89
CA PHE A 177 0.99 0.59 5.95
C PHE A 177 2.15 1.49 6.38
N ASP A 178 2.96 0.98 7.30
CA ASP A 178 4.29 1.49 7.61
C ASP A 178 5.31 0.43 7.19
N GLY A 179 6.19 0.74 6.24
CA GLY A 179 7.20 -0.15 5.69
C GLY A 179 6.68 -1.40 4.97
N GLY A 180 7.56 -2.40 4.81
CA GLY A 180 7.22 -3.74 4.28
C GLY A 180 7.18 -3.88 2.75
N MET A 181 6.76 -5.07 2.29
CA MET A 181 6.56 -5.40 0.88
C MET A 181 5.09 -5.74 0.61
N GLN A 182 4.43 -5.00 -0.26
CA GLN A 182 3.02 -5.19 -0.58
C GLN A 182 2.79 -5.46 -2.07
N ALA A 183 1.96 -6.46 -2.37
CA ALA A 183 1.60 -6.82 -3.74
C ALA A 183 0.08 -7.04 -3.91
N GLY A 184 -0.48 -6.48 -4.97
CA GLY A 184 -1.85 -6.78 -5.39
C GLY A 184 -2.92 -6.23 -4.45
N LEU A 185 -2.77 -4.98 -4.02
CA LEU A 185 -3.70 -4.31 -3.11
C LEU A 185 -4.90 -3.72 -3.85
N ARG A 186 -6.09 -3.86 -3.25
CA ARG A 186 -7.31 -3.17 -3.69
C ARG A 186 -8.04 -2.52 -2.51
N SER A 187 -8.18 -1.21 -2.55
CA SER A 187 -8.83 -0.43 -1.48
C SER A 187 -9.65 0.73 -2.04
N ALA A 188 -10.43 1.41 -1.18
CA ALA A 188 -10.93 2.75 -1.50
C ALA A 188 -9.88 3.80 -1.12
N HIS A 189 -9.24 3.62 0.04
CA HIS A 189 -8.18 4.49 0.54
C HIS A 189 -6.95 3.66 0.94
N MET A 190 -5.78 4.16 0.57
CA MET A 190 -4.49 3.60 1.01
C MET A 190 -3.58 4.74 1.47
N VAL A 191 -2.90 4.51 2.58
CA VAL A 191 -1.81 5.36 3.10
C VAL A 191 -0.59 4.46 3.27
N PHE A 192 0.56 4.92 2.79
CA PHE A 192 1.84 4.24 2.90
C PHE A 192 2.87 5.21 3.47
N ASP A 193 3.64 4.73 4.43
CA ASP A 193 4.90 5.32 4.89
C ASP A 193 6.02 4.32 4.56
N GLY A 194 6.85 4.62 3.56
CA GLY A 194 7.93 3.76 3.07
C GLY A 194 7.49 2.45 2.39
N GLY A 195 8.44 1.53 2.24
CA GLY A 195 8.21 0.16 1.74
C GLY A 195 8.31 -0.04 0.21
N MET A 196 7.95 -1.24 -0.24
CA MET A 196 7.93 -1.64 -1.66
C MET A 196 6.54 -2.11 -2.07
N GLN A 197 5.89 -1.38 -2.97
CA GLN A 197 4.52 -1.65 -3.40
C GLN A 197 4.42 -2.04 -4.88
N ALA A 198 3.65 -3.08 -5.18
CA ALA A 198 3.37 -3.49 -6.55
C ALA A 198 1.87 -3.75 -6.80
N GLY A 199 1.36 -3.23 -7.92
CA GLY A 199 0.02 -3.57 -8.42
C GLY A 199 -1.12 -3.00 -7.58
N LEU A 200 -1.06 -1.70 -7.29
CA LEU A 200 -2.04 -0.98 -6.48
C LEU A 200 -3.28 -0.58 -7.28
N ARG A 201 -4.48 -0.72 -6.66
CA ARG A 201 -5.74 -0.17 -7.19
C ARG A 201 -6.54 0.49 -6.08
N SER A 202 -6.69 1.81 -6.14
CA SER A 202 -7.42 2.59 -5.12
C SER A 202 -8.31 3.66 -5.75
N ALA A 203 -9.14 4.33 -4.94
CA ALA A 203 -9.69 5.63 -5.30
C ALA A 203 -8.75 6.75 -4.85
N HIS A 204 -8.18 6.63 -3.66
CA HIS A 204 -7.21 7.56 -3.09
C HIS A 204 -5.97 6.81 -2.61
N VAL A 205 -4.80 7.35 -2.92
CA VAL A 205 -3.51 6.88 -2.42
C VAL A 205 -2.72 8.07 -1.91
N VAL A 206 -2.14 7.94 -0.72
CA VAL A 206 -1.13 8.84 -0.18
C VAL A 206 0.10 8.00 0.14
N CYS A 207 1.26 8.45 -0.31
CA CYS A 207 2.53 7.77 -0.07
C CYS A 207 3.56 8.78 0.41
N ASP A 208 4.24 8.44 1.49
CA ASP A 208 5.48 9.08 1.93
C ASP A 208 6.63 8.08 1.68
N GLY A 209 7.54 8.40 0.78
CA GLY A 209 8.67 7.56 0.40
C GLY A 209 8.34 6.22 -0.29
N GLY A 210 9.34 5.32 -0.27
CA GLY A 210 9.24 3.95 -0.78
C GLY A 210 9.42 3.79 -2.30
N MET A 211 9.28 2.55 -2.78
CA MET A 211 9.33 2.19 -4.20
C MET A 211 7.99 1.62 -4.65
N GLN A 212 7.39 2.16 -5.72
CA GLN A 212 6.13 1.63 -6.25
C GLN A 212 6.14 1.34 -7.74
N ALA A 213 5.43 0.28 -8.09
CA ALA A 213 5.21 -0.13 -9.47
C ALA A 213 3.74 -0.44 -9.75
N GLY A 214 3.20 0.12 -10.83
CA GLY A 214 1.90 -0.26 -11.38
C GLY A 214 0.70 0.23 -10.55
N LEU A 215 0.68 1.53 -10.27
CA LEU A 215 -0.39 2.18 -9.50
C LEU A 215 -1.55 2.63 -10.41
N ARG A 216 -2.78 2.34 -9.99
CA ARG A 216 -4.01 2.90 -10.58
C ARG A 216 -4.90 3.52 -9.51
N SER A 217 -5.14 4.82 -9.60
CA SER A 217 -5.99 5.56 -8.66
C SER A 217 -6.85 6.61 -9.35
N ALA A 218 -7.79 7.24 -8.62
CA ALA A 218 -8.40 8.49 -9.06
C ALA A 218 -7.58 9.69 -8.58
N HIS A 219 -7.11 9.64 -7.33
CA HIS A 219 -6.25 10.66 -6.73
C HIS A 219 -5.01 10.02 -6.10
N VAL A 220 -3.87 10.66 -6.30
CA VAL A 220 -2.60 10.24 -5.71
C VAL A 220 -1.84 11.45 -5.20
N VAL A 221 -1.27 11.31 -4.02
CA VAL A 221 -0.29 12.24 -3.45
C VAL A 221 0.98 11.43 -3.14
N PHE A 222 2.11 11.91 -3.62
CA PHE A 222 3.43 11.38 -3.32
C PHE A 222 4.25 12.45 -2.62
N ASP A 223 4.89 12.08 -1.53
CA ASP A 223 5.98 12.82 -0.90
C ASP A 223 7.23 11.94 -0.99
N GLY A 224 8.11 12.22 -1.94
CA GLY A 224 9.31 11.44 -2.22
C GLY A 224 9.10 10.05 -2.84
N GLY A 225 10.16 9.23 -2.72
CA GLY A 225 10.20 7.85 -3.21
C GLY A 225 10.44 7.68 -4.71
N GLU A 226 10.44 6.42 -5.17
CA GLU A 226 10.58 6.04 -6.57
C GLU A 226 9.28 5.42 -7.08
N GLN A 227 8.74 5.96 -8.18
CA GLN A 227 7.43 5.57 -8.69
C GLN A 227 7.52 5.20 -10.16
N THR A 228 6.94 4.06 -10.54
CA THR A 228 6.88 3.62 -11.93
C THR A 228 5.47 3.19 -12.32
N GLU A 229 5.08 3.53 -13.56
CA GLU A 229 3.79 3.17 -14.13
C GLU A 229 2.57 3.67 -13.34
N VAL A 230 2.53 4.98 -13.09
CA VAL A 230 1.42 5.65 -12.42
C VAL A 230 0.32 6.01 -13.41
N ARG A 231 -0.92 5.60 -13.10
CA ARG A 231 -2.11 6.08 -13.81
C ARG A 231 -3.14 6.62 -12.83
N SER A 232 -3.40 7.92 -12.90
CA SER A 232 -4.37 8.61 -12.05
C SER A 232 -5.26 9.57 -12.84
N ALA A 233 -6.28 10.15 -12.21
CA ALA A 233 -6.93 11.35 -12.75
C ALA A 233 -6.24 12.62 -12.23
N HIS A 234 -5.84 12.61 -10.96
CA HIS A 234 -5.09 13.68 -10.31
C HIS A 234 -3.85 13.11 -9.61
N VAL A 235 -2.71 13.77 -9.81
CA VAL A 235 -1.46 13.46 -9.11
C VAL A 235 -0.90 14.75 -8.53
N VAL A 236 -0.49 14.70 -7.27
CA VAL A 236 0.39 15.70 -6.65
C VAL A 236 1.66 14.96 -6.24
N VAL A 237 2.81 15.56 -6.56
CA VAL A 237 4.12 15.02 -6.23
C VAL A 237 4.94 16.11 -5.57
N ASP A 238 5.51 15.81 -4.42
CA ASP A 238 6.56 16.58 -3.77
C ASP A 238 7.83 15.72 -3.77
N GLY A 239 8.80 16.04 -4.63
CA GLY A 239 10.07 15.32 -4.74
C GLY A 239 10.02 13.90 -5.33
N GLY A 240 11.12 13.17 -5.16
CA GLY A 240 11.28 11.78 -5.59
C GLY A 240 11.63 11.57 -7.07
N GLU A 241 11.67 10.30 -7.48
CA GLU A 241 11.91 9.87 -8.86
C GLU A 241 10.67 9.22 -9.45
N GLN A 242 10.29 9.66 -10.64
CA GLN A 242 9.03 9.31 -11.25
C GLN A 242 9.28 8.87 -12.69
N GLY A 243 8.91 7.62 -12.99
CA GLY A 243 8.92 7.07 -14.33
C GLY A 243 7.67 7.44 -15.11
N GLN A 244 7.13 6.47 -15.84
CA GLN A 244 5.98 6.69 -16.72
C GLN A 244 4.72 7.10 -15.94
N LEU A 245 4.24 8.32 -16.19
CA LEU A 245 3.05 8.86 -15.54
C LEU A 245 1.98 9.26 -16.55
N ARG A 246 0.74 8.87 -16.27
CA ARG A 246 -0.45 9.25 -17.05
C ARG A 246 -1.53 9.81 -16.14
N SER A 247 -1.86 11.07 -16.33
CA SER A 247 -2.90 11.76 -15.53
C SER A 247 -3.78 12.67 -16.38
N ALA A 248 -4.86 13.20 -15.81
CA ALA A 248 -5.55 14.35 -16.38
C ALA A 248 -4.92 15.65 -15.85
N HIS A 249 -4.63 15.70 -14.56
CA HIS A 249 -3.99 16.82 -13.89
C HIS A 249 -2.78 16.34 -13.10
N VAL A 250 -1.69 17.09 -13.17
CA VAL A 250 -0.53 16.85 -12.34
C VAL A 250 0.03 18.15 -11.80
N VAL A 251 0.42 18.13 -10.53
CA VAL A 251 1.24 19.15 -9.89
C VAL A 251 2.50 18.47 -9.39
N PHE A 252 3.65 19.04 -9.73
CA PHE A 252 4.96 18.63 -9.24
C PHE A 252 5.60 19.79 -8.51
N ASP A 253 6.16 19.49 -7.35
CA ASP A 253 7.10 20.32 -6.62
C ASP A 253 8.41 19.52 -6.52
N GLY A 254 9.40 19.88 -7.35
CA GLY A 254 10.70 19.21 -7.40
C GLY A 254 10.73 17.79 -7.98
N GLY A 255 11.85 17.10 -7.73
CA GLY A 255 12.08 15.70 -8.14
C GLY A 255 12.56 15.48 -9.58
N MET A 256 12.58 14.22 -10.00
CA MET A 256 12.92 13.78 -11.36
C MET A 256 11.74 13.07 -12.02
N GLN A 257 11.33 13.52 -13.20
CA GLN A 257 10.19 12.96 -13.94
C GLN A 257 10.60 12.53 -15.36
N ALA A 258 10.39 11.25 -15.69
CA ALA A 258 10.68 10.67 -17.00
C ALA A 258 9.43 10.07 -17.67
N GLY A 259 8.92 10.74 -18.69
CA GLY A 259 7.81 10.26 -19.50
C GLY A 259 6.45 10.58 -18.91
N LEU A 260 6.01 11.83 -19.07
CA LEU A 260 4.73 12.32 -18.57
C LEU A 260 3.72 12.53 -19.71
N ARG A 261 2.50 12.04 -19.52
CA ARG A 261 1.35 12.39 -20.34
C ARG A 261 0.21 12.93 -19.48
N SER A 262 -0.16 14.19 -19.68
CA SER A 262 -1.27 14.83 -18.97
C SER A 262 -2.16 15.67 -19.88
N ALA A 263 -3.28 16.17 -19.38
CA ALA A 263 -3.99 17.28 -20.00
C ALA A 263 -3.47 18.62 -19.47
N HIS A 264 -3.27 18.71 -18.15
CA HIS A 264 -2.72 19.87 -17.47
C HIS A 264 -1.55 19.46 -16.58
N VAL A 265 -0.48 20.24 -16.61
CA VAL A 265 0.64 20.08 -15.68
C VAL A 265 1.08 21.42 -15.14
N VAL A 266 1.37 21.46 -13.85
CA VAL A 266 2.12 22.52 -13.18
C VAL A 266 3.38 21.90 -12.61
N PHE A 267 4.52 22.52 -12.88
CA PHE A 267 5.81 22.17 -12.31
C PHE A 267 6.36 23.37 -11.56
N ASP A 268 6.82 23.12 -10.34
CA ASP A 268 7.69 24.01 -9.59
C ASP A 268 9.02 23.27 -9.40
N GLY A 269 10.05 23.66 -10.15
CA GLY A 269 11.38 23.05 -10.10
C GLY A 269 11.51 21.63 -10.67
N GLY A 270 12.64 20.99 -10.33
CA GLY A 270 12.95 19.60 -10.70
C GLY A 270 13.58 19.38 -12.08
N MET A 271 13.77 18.11 -12.44
CA MET A 271 14.25 17.66 -13.76
C MET A 271 13.19 16.85 -14.49
N GLN A 272 12.88 17.20 -15.72
CA GLN A 272 11.78 16.60 -16.48
C GLN A 272 12.22 16.20 -17.89
N ALA A 273 11.97 14.95 -18.27
CA ALA A 273 12.25 14.44 -19.61
C ALA A 273 10.99 13.83 -20.26
N GLY A 274 10.70 14.22 -21.50
CA GLY A 274 9.63 13.62 -22.31
C GLY A 274 8.21 13.92 -21.83
N LEU A 275 7.78 15.19 -21.91
CA LEU A 275 6.43 15.61 -21.55
C LEU A 275 5.53 15.75 -22.77
N ARG A 276 4.31 15.22 -22.66
CA ARG A 276 3.19 15.53 -23.56
C ARG A 276 2.00 16.04 -22.75
N SER A 277 1.60 17.29 -22.97
CA SER A 277 0.42 17.89 -22.33
C SER A 277 -0.45 18.67 -23.32
N ALA A 278 -1.62 19.13 -22.89
CA ALA A 278 -2.34 20.20 -23.59
C ALA A 278 -1.90 21.57 -23.05
N HIS A 279 -1.80 21.69 -21.72
CA HIS A 279 -1.34 22.89 -21.03
C HIS A 279 -0.23 22.54 -20.06
N VAL A 280 0.80 23.38 -20.02
CA VAL A 280 1.88 23.27 -19.04
C VAL A 280 2.24 24.64 -18.51
N VAL A 281 2.46 24.74 -17.20
CA VAL A 281 3.11 25.85 -16.52
C VAL A 281 4.35 25.30 -15.84
N PHE A 282 5.48 25.98 -16.04
CA PHE A 282 6.72 25.71 -15.34
C PHE A 282 7.15 26.95 -14.59
N ASP A 283 7.52 26.76 -13.33
CA ASP A 283 8.29 27.68 -12.52
C ASP A 283 9.67 27.02 -12.26
N GLY A 284 10.69 27.45 -12.98
CA GLY A 284 12.05 26.92 -12.87
C GLY A 284 12.29 25.50 -13.41
N GLY A 285 13.38 24.89 -12.92
CA GLY A 285 13.78 23.51 -13.24
C GLY A 285 14.51 23.32 -14.59
N MET A 286 14.77 22.05 -14.93
CA MET A 286 15.37 21.63 -16.19
C MET A 286 14.41 20.72 -16.95
N GLN A 287 14.07 21.06 -18.19
CA GLN A 287 13.17 20.25 -19.00
C GLN A 287 13.71 19.94 -20.40
N ALA A 288 13.54 18.69 -20.81
CA ALA A 288 13.94 18.17 -22.12
C ALA A 288 12.77 17.45 -22.82
N GLY A 289 12.52 17.79 -24.08
CA GLY A 289 11.57 17.07 -24.93
C GLY A 289 10.10 17.31 -24.58
N LEU A 290 9.66 18.57 -24.67
CA LEU A 290 8.27 18.96 -24.45
C LEU A 290 7.45 18.98 -25.73
N ARG A 291 6.23 18.45 -25.66
CA ARG A 291 5.16 18.70 -26.63
C ARG A 291 3.89 19.16 -25.92
N SER A 292 3.45 20.38 -26.21
CA SER A 292 2.20 20.94 -25.66
C SER A 292 1.37 21.67 -26.72
N ALA A 293 0.15 22.09 -26.37
CA ALA A 293 -0.57 23.12 -27.14
C ALA A 293 -0.23 24.52 -26.60
N HIS A 294 -0.23 24.67 -25.27
CA HIS A 294 0.12 25.90 -24.57
C HIS A 294 1.19 25.62 -23.51
N VAL A 295 2.17 26.50 -23.43
CA VAL A 295 3.22 26.45 -22.41
C VAL A 295 3.50 27.85 -21.88
N VAL A 296 3.65 27.95 -20.57
CA VAL A 296 4.19 29.12 -19.89
C VAL A 296 5.41 28.66 -19.10
N PHE A 297 6.51 29.39 -19.23
CA PHE A 297 7.71 29.21 -18.42
C PHE A 297 8.00 30.50 -17.66
N ASP A 298 8.27 30.35 -16.38
CA ASP A 298 8.93 31.32 -15.53
C ASP A 298 10.31 30.73 -15.18
N GLY A 299 11.34 31.10 -15.94
CA GLY A 299 12.72 30.65 -15.74
C GLY A 299 13.06 29.21 -16.17
N GLY A 300 14.20 28.73 -15.65
CA GLY A 300 14.71 27.37 -15.86
C GLY A 300 15.55 27.14 -17.13
N MET A 301 15.93 25.89 -17.37
CA MET A 301 16.70 25.43 -18.53
C MET A 301 15.89 24.48 -19.41
N GLN A 302 15.72 24.84 -20.67
CA GLN A 302 14.74 24.19 -21.55
C GLN A 302 15.37 23.73 -22.86
N ALA A 303 15.11 22.49 -23.26
CA ALA A 303 15.58 21.92 -24.51
C ALA A 303 14.50 21.14 -25.28
N GLY A 304 14.40 21.37 -26.59
CA GLY A 304 13.63 20.51 -27.48
C GLY A 304 12.11 20.60 -27.32
N LEU A 305 11.56 21.81 -27.46
CA LEU A 305 10.13 22.06 -27.33
C LEU A 305 9.39 22.08 -28.67
N ARG A 306 8.15 21.61 -28.65
CA ARG A 306 7.16 21.85 -29.69
C ARG A 306 5.82 22.27 -29.10
N SER A 307 5.35 23.47 -29.42
CA SER A 307 4.06 23.98 -28.96
C SER A 307 3.29 24.69 -30.07
N ALA A 308 2.03 25.06 -29.81
CA ALA A 308 1.32 26.04 -30.63
C ALA A 308 1.55 27.46 -30.10
N HIS A 309 1.47 27.62 -28.77
CA HIS A 309 1.73 28.88 -28.07
C HIS A 309 2.74 28.66 -26.95
N VAL A 310 3.68 29.60 -26.82
CA VAL A 310 4.65 29.62 -25.74
C VAL A 310 4.82 31.04 -25.22
N VAL A 311 4.85 31.18 -23.91
CA VAL A 311 5.29 32.37 -23.20
C VAL A 311 6.52 31.98 -22.37
N PHE A 312 7.57 32.78 -22.47
CA PHE A 312 8.77 32.69 -21.65
C PHE A 312 8.93 33.98 -20.87
N ASP A 313 9.15 33.84 -19.57
CA ASP A 313 9.66 34.87 -18.68
C ASP A 313 11.03 34.37 -18.16
N GLY A 314 12.12 34.87 -18.72
CA GLY A 314 13.50 34.48 -18.36
C GLY A 314 13.93 33.06 -18.78
N GLY A 315 15.10 32.63 -18.27
CA GLY A 315 15.64 31.27 -18.44
C GLY A 315 16.64 31.07 -19.60
N MET A 316 17.10 29.83 -19.76
CA MET A 316 17.98 29.39 -20.86
C MET A 316 17.28 28.36 -21.74
N GLN A 317 17.30 28.57 -23.04
CA GLN A 317 16.43 27.86 -23.97
C GLN A 317 17.21 27.40 -25.21
N ALA A 318 17.17 26.11 -25.56
CA ALA A 318 17.63 25.58 -26.85
C ALA A 318 16.59 24.78 -27.67
N GLY A 319 16.41 25.13 -28.94
CA GLY A 319 15.75 24.30 -29.96
C GLY A 319 14.23 24.21 -29.86
N PHE A 320 13.52 25.28 -30.25
CA PHE A 320 12.06 25.39 -30.14
C PHE A 320 11.38 25.44 -31.51
N ARG A 321 10.17 24.90 -31.57
CA ARG A 321 9.20 25.16 -32.64
C ARG A 321 7.85 25.53 -32.05
N SER A 322 7.37 26.72 -32.38
CA SER A 322 6.03 27.18 -32.02
C SER A 322 5.30 27.81 -33.21
N ALA A 323 4.01 28.09 -33.07
CA ALA A 323 3.32 29.01 -33.99
C ALA A 323 3.42 30.45 -33.48
N HIS A 324 3.25 30.63 -32.17
CA HIS A 324 3.37 31.91 -31.48
C HIS A 324 4.33 31.79 -30.30
N VAL A 325 5.22 32.77 -30.16
CA VAL A 325 6.14 32.89 -29.03
C VAL A 325 6.10 34.31 -28.51
N VAL A 326 5.97 34.45 -27.20
CA VAL A 326 6.24 35.69 -26.46
C VAL A 326 7.43 35.40 -25.55
N VAL A 327 8.40 36.31 -25.52
CA VAL A 327 9.60 36.22 -24.71
C VAL A 327 9.76 37.52 -23.96
N ASP A 328 9.92 37.41 -22.64
CA ASP A 328 10.40 38.46 -21.76
C ASP A 328 11.73 37.99 -21.15
N GLY A 329 12.85 38.52 -21.65
CA GLY A 329 14.20 38.17 -21.18
C GLY A 329 14.71 36.75 -21.50
N GLY A 330 15.85 36.39 -20.88
CA GLY A 330 16.50 35.08 -21.01
C GLY A 330 17.49 34.95 -22.17
N MET A 331 18.02 33.72 -22.36
CA MET A 331 18.96 33.36 -23.42
C MET A 331 18.39 32.24 -24.28
N GLN A 332 18.17 32.52 -25.56
CA GLN A 332 17.55 31.60 -26.52
C GLN A 332 18.50 31.20 -27.64
N ALA A 333 18.44 29.94 -28.06
CA ALA A 333 19.14 29.43 -29.23
C ALA A 333 18.23 28.55 -30.10
N GLY A 334 18.13 28.85 -31.39
CA GLY A 334 17.46 28.00 -32.37
C GLY A 334 15.94 28.03 -32.30
N LEU A 335 15.34 29.22 -32.19
CA LEU A 335 13.89 29.41 -32.21
C LEU A 335 13.34 29.40 -33.66
N ARG A 336 12.27 28.66 -33.88
CA ARG A 336 11.47 28.71 -35.11
C ARG A 336 9.99 28.96 -34.78
N SER A 337 9.43 30.06 -35.27
CA SER A 337 8.03 30.41 -35.06
C SER A 337 7.37 30.98 -36.32
N ALA A 338 6.05 31.18 -36.31
CA ALA A 338 5.38 32.03 -37.29
C ALA A 338 5.35 33.48 -36.81
N HIS A 339 5.05 33.69 -35.52
CA HIS A 339 5.04 34.98 -34.86
C HIS A 339 5.90 34.95 -33.59
N VAL A 340 6.70 36.00 -33.39
CA VAL A 340 7.54 36.17 -32.20
C VAL A 340 7.42 37.61 -31.72
N VAL A 341 7.18 37.77 -30.43
CA VAL A 341 7.34 39.04 -29.72
C VAL A 341 8.46 38.84 -28.70
N VAL A 342 9.44 39.72 -28.72
CA VAL A 342 10.60 39.68 -27.81
C VAL A 342 10.69 41.01 -27.09
N ASP A 343 10.67 40.94 -25.76
CA ASP A 343 11.05 42.02 -24.85
C ASP A 343 12.36 41.61 -24.16
N GLY A 344 13.49 42.20 -24.57
CA GLY A 344 14.80 41.92 -23.98
C GLY A 344 15.42 40.52 -24.22
N GLY A 345 16.55 40.27 -23.56
CA GLY A 345 17.29 39.00 -23.60
C GLY A 345 18.32 38.83 -24.74
N GLU A 346 18.95 37.66 -24.79
CA GLU A 346 19.91 37.26 -25.82
C GLU A 346 19.33 36.18 -26.74
N GLN A 347 19.30 36.46 -28.05
CA GLN A 347 18.63 35.64 -29.04
C GLN A 347 19.61 35.12 -30.09
N GLY A 348 19.78 33.80 -30.15
CA GLY A 348 20.60 33.08 -31.13
C GLY A 348 19.74 32.36 -32.18
N GLN A 349 20.04 32.59 -33.46
CA GLN A 349 19.42 31.90 -34.61
C GLN A 349 17.89 31.88 -34.60
N LEU A 350 17.28 33.06 -34.74
CA LEU A 350 15.82 33.23 -34.82
C LEU A 350 15.31 33.06 -36.27
N ARG A 351 14.28 32.24 -36.48
CA ARG A 351 13.54 32.17 -37.75
C ARG A 351 12.05 32.37 -37.53
N SER A 352 11.48 33.43 -38.09
CA SER A 352 10.04 33.71 -37.95
C SER A 352 9.45 34.41 -39.17
N ALA A 353 8.15 34.25 -39.45
CA ALA A 353 7.51 35.04 -40.49
C ALA A 353 7.36 36.50 -40.05
N HIS A 354 6.94 36.72 -38.80
CA HIS A 354 6.81 38.04 -38.18
C HIS A 354 7.57 38.09 -36.85
N VAL A 355 8.30 39.17 -36.63
CA VAL A 355 8.99 39.46 -35.37
C VAL A 355 8.72 40.89 -34.93
N VAL A 356 8.42 41.06 -33.65
CA VAL A 356 8.38 42.36 -32.97
C VAL A 356 9.45 42.34 -31.88
N PHE A 357 10.30 43.36 -31.85
CA PHE A 357 11.34 43.54 -30.84
C PHE A 357 11.09 44.80 -30.02
N ASP A 358 11.23 44.67 -28.72
CA ASP A 358 11.47 45.75 -27.77
C ASP A 358 12.74 45.40 -26.98
N GLY A 359 13.90 45.92 -27.40
CA GLY A 359 15.19 45.63 -26.75
C GLY A 359 15.81 44.23 -27.00
N GLY A 360 16.99 44.00 -26.42
CA GLY A 360 17.75 42.73 -26.47
C GLY A 360 18.88 42.65 -27.50
N MET A 361 19.68 41.58 -27.42
CA MET A 361 20.76 41.26 -28.37
C MET A 361 20.33 40.12 -29.31
N GLN A 362 20.42 40.33 -30.62
CA GLN A 362 20.04 39.34 -31.62
C GLN A 362 21.20 38.95 -32.53
N ALA A 363 21.47 37.64 -32.63
CA ALA A 363 22.36 37.04 -33.60
C ALA A 363 21.59 36.09 -34.55
N GLY A 364 21.79 36.23 -35.85
CA GLY A 364 21.28 35.28 -36.86
C GLY A 364 19.77 35.26 -37.09
N LEU A 365 19.13 36.44 -37.17
CA LEU A 365 17.71 36.61 -37.50
C LEU A 365 17.42 36.30 -38.99
N ARG A 366 16.35 35.55 -39.25
CA ARG A 366 15.71 35.42 -40.56
C ARG A 366 14.21 35.65 -40.44
N SER A 367 13.72 36.76 -40.97
CA SER A 367 12.29 37.06 -40.98
C SER A 367 11.80 37.74 -42.24
N ALA A 368 10.51 37.55 -42.55
CA ALA A 368 9.84 38.25 -43.64
C ALA A 368 9.39 39.65 -43.22
N HIS A 369 9.04 39.85 -41.95
CA HIS A 369 8.58 41.13 -41.42
C HIS A 369 9.12 41.36 -40.01
N VAL A 370 9.82 42.48 -39.82
CA VAL A 370 10.41 42.84 -38.53
C VAL A 370 9.91 44.23 -38.14
N VAL A 371 9.39 44.36 -36.92
CA VAL A 371 9.03 45.62 -36.29
C VAL A 371 9.95 45.82 -35.09
N PHE A 372 10.54 47.01 -34.98
CA PHE A 372 11.23 47.44 -33.78
C PHE A 372 10.36 48.49 -33.13
N ASP A 373 9.90 48.21 -31.91
CA ASP A 373 9.32 49.24 -31.05
C ASP A 373 10.49 49.94 -30.36
N CYS A 374 10.84 51.12 -30.88
CA CYS A 374 11.75 52.00 -30.18
C CYS A 374 10.87 52.82 -29.25
N GLY A 375 10.75 52.43 -27.98
CA GLY A 375 10.06 53.24 -26.98
C GLY A 375 10.48 54.71 -27.10
N GLU A 376 9.49 55.61 -27.09
CA GLU A 376 9.73 57.06 -27.16
C GLU A 376 10.78 57.46 -26.10
N GLN A 377 11.90 58.01 -26.56
CA GLN A 377 13.03 58.46 -25.73
C GLN A 377 12.69 59.66 -24.86
#